data_AF-A0A1G3INU1-F1
#
_entry.id   AF-A0A1G3INU1-F1
#
_cell.length_a   1.000
_cell.length_b   1.000
_cell.length_c   1.000
_cell.angle_alpha   90.00
_cell.angle_beta   90.00
_cell.angle_gamma   90.00
#
_symmetry.space_group_name_H-M   'P 1'
#
loop_
_entity.id
_entity.type
_entity.pdbx_description
1 polymer ?
#
loop_
_entity_poly.entity_id
_entity_poly.type
_entity_poly.pdbx_seq_one_letter_code
_entity_poly.pdbx_strand_id
1 'polypeptide(L)'
;MNKERAPKRPDAVLSRQAVIRNQRGLHARAAAKFVKLAGQFDAAIRVSRGGQTVSGHSILGLMMLAAGPGMDLEIEARGPAAAPA
;
A
#
# COMPACT_ATOMS: atom_id res chain seq x y z
N MET A 1 -12.12 -29.50 23.34
CA MET A 1 -12.00 -28.03 23.47
C MET A 1 -10.54 -27.71 23.67
N ASN A 2 -9.91 -27.01 22.72
CA ASN A 2 -8.75 -26.15 22.93
C ASN A 2 -8.56 -25.35 21.64
N LYS A 3 -9.09 -24.11 21.63
CA LYS A 3 -8.87 -23.13 20.56
C LYS A 3 -7.50 -22.50 20.86
N GLU A 4 -6.44 -23.08 20.31
CA GLU A 4 -5.13 -22.45 20.32
C GLU A 4 -5.21 -21.18 19.45
N ARG A 5 -5.30 -20.05 20.13
CA ARG A 5 -5.32 -18.73 19.51
C ARG A 5 -3.91 -18.47 19.00
N ALA A 6 -3.73 -18.54 17.68
CA ALA A 6 -2.46 -18.23 17.04
C ALA A 6 -1.93 -16.86 17.50
N PRO A 7 -0.60 -16.71 17.70
CA PRO A 7 -0.02 -15.47 18.20
C PRO A 7 -0.29 -14.35 17.18
N LYS A 8 -1.05 -13.32 17.58
CA LYS A 8 -1.12 -12.06 16.81
C LYS A 8 0.29 -11.49 16.78
N ARG A 9 1.00 -11.62 15.65
CA ARG A 9 2.35 -11.06 15.47
C ARG A 9 2.24 -9.54 15.42
N PRO A 10 2.74 -8.80 16.42
CA PRO A 10 2.62 -7.34 16.47
C PRO A 10 3.43 -6.62 15.37
N ASP A 11 4.26 -7.35 14.63
CA ASP A 11 5.14 -6.84 13.57
C ASP A 11 4.88 -7.45 12.19
N ALA A 12 3.73 -8.08 11.96
CA ALA A 12 3.43 -8.66 10.66
C ALA A 12 3.40 -7.57 9.57
N VAL A 13 4.40 -7.64 8.68
CA VAL A 13 4.46 -6.87 7.45
C VAL A 13 3.84 -7.72 6.35
N LEU A 14 2.87 -7.17 5.63
CA LEU A 14 2.27 -7.79 4.46
C LEU A 14 2.65 -7.00 3.21
N SER A 15 3.19 -7.69 2.20
CA SER A 15 3.50 -7.11 0.90
C SER A 15 2.69 -7.78 -0.20
N ARG A 16 2.22 -7.00 -1.17
CA ARG A 16 1.59 -7.49 -2.40
C ARG A 16 1.99 -6.64 -3.61
N GLN A 17 2.12 -7.32 -4.74
CA GLN A 17 2.26 -6.66 -6.03
C GLN A 17 0.89 -6.29 -6.62
N ALA A 18 0.82 -5.13 -7.27
CA ALA A 18 -0.35 -4.64 -7.96
C ALA A 18 0.02 -3.96 -9.29
N VAL A 19 -0.72 -4.29 -10.35
CA VAL A 19 -0.54 -3.69 -11.68
C VAL A 19 -1.38 -2.41 -11.79
N ILE A 20 -0.78 -1.33 -12.28
CA ILE A 20 -1.52 -0.10 -12.62
C ILE A 20 -2.39 -0.34 -13.86
N ARG A 21 -3.71 -0.41 -13.65
CA ARG A 21 -4.70 -0.53 -14.74
C ARG A 21 -5.28 0.79 -15.20
N ASN A 22 -5.13 1.86 -14.42
CA ASN A 22 -5.62 3.17 -14.81
C ASN A 22 -4.85 3.64 -16.05
N GLN A 23 -5.58 3.98 -17.13
CA GLN A 23 -5.00 4.46 -18.39
C GLN A 23 -4.17 5.74 -18.25
N ARG A 24 -4.43 6.53 -17.21
CA ARG A 24 -3.66 7.75 -16.89
C ARG A 24 -2.56 7.51 -15.84
N GLY A 25 -2.33 6.27 -15.45
CA GLY A 25 -1.37 5.90 -14.40
C GLY A 25 -1.81 6.32 -12.99
N LEU A 26 -0.84 6.40 -12.07
CA LEU A 26 -1.00 6.89 -10.71
C LEU A 26 -0.83 8.43 -10.64
N HIS A 27 -1.60 9.15 -11.46
CA HIS A 27 -1.62 10.62 -11.48
C HIS A 27 -2.30 11.21 -10.24
N ALA A 28 -2.29 12.54 -10.09
CA ALA A 28 -2.77 13.26 -8.91
C ALA A 28 -4.14 12.82 -8.36
N ARG A 29 -5.15 12.65 -9.22
CA ARG A 29 -6.50 12.21 -8.78
C ARG A 29 -6.51 10.75 -8.29
N ALA A 30 -5.76 9.86 -8.94
CA ALA A 30 -5.64 8.47 -8.51
C ALA A 30 -4.85 8.39 -7.19
N ALA A 31 -3.75 9.12 -7.09
CA ALA A 31 -2.96 9.25 -5.86
C ALA A 31 -3.80 9.82 -4.70
N ALA A 32 -4.61 10.85 -4.93
CA ALA A 32 -5.51 11.40 -3.90
C ALA A 32 -6.52 10.35 -3.39
N LYS A 33 -7.10 9.54 -4.28
CA LYS A 33 -7.98 8.43 -3.89
C LYS A 33 -7.23 7.37 -3.09
N PHE A 34 -6.01 7.03 -3.50
CA PHE A 34 -5.16 6.09 -2.78
C PHE A 34 -4.85 6.60 -1.37
N VAL A 35 -4.34 7.83 -1.22
CA VAL A 35 -4.03 8.44 0.09
C VAL A 35 -5.25 8.50 0.98
N LYS A 36 -6.41 8.89 0.42
CA LYS A 36 -7.67 8.92 1.17
C LYS A 36 -8.05 7.54 1.72
N LEU A 37 -7.88 6.49 0.92
CA LEU A 37 -8.15 5.12 1.35
C LEU A 37 -7.10 4.63 2.36
N ALA A 38 -5.82 4.84 2.09
CA ALA A 38 -4.70 4.50 2.97
C ALA A 38 -4.84 5.14 4.37
N GLY A 39 -5.37 6.36 4.44
CA GLY A 39 -5.63 7.06 5.70
C GLY A 39 -6.80 6.50 6.53
N GLN A 40 -7.58 5.54 6.01
CA GLN A 40 -8.65 4.87 6.75
C GLN A 40 -8.16 3.70 7.60
N PHE A 41 -6.90 3.29 7.44
CA PHE A 41 -6.32 2.13 8.12
C PHE A 41 -5.31 2.58 9.17
N ASP A 42 -5.35 1.95 10.34
CA ASP A 42 -4.27 2.00 11.32
C ASP A 42 -3.11 1.09 10.87
N ALA A 43 -2.44 1.52 9.81
CA ALA A 43 -1.29 0.86 9.23
C ALA A 43 -0.39 1.89 8.52
N ALA A 44 0.92 1.72 8.69
CA ALA A 44 1.91 2.35 7.83
C ALA A 44 1.89 1.66 6.47
N ILE A 45 1.70 2.43 5.40
CA ILE A 45 1.67 1.91 4.03
C ILE A 45 2.87 2.46 3.28
N ARG A 46 3.63 1.58 2.62
CA ARG A 46 4.72 1.93 1.69
C ARG A 46 4.37 1.45 0.29
N VAL A 47 4.77 2.23 -0.71
CA VAL A 47 4.58 1.88 -2.11
C VAL A 47 5.93 2.01 -2.82
N SER A 48 6.31 0.96 -3.54
CA SER A 48 7.63 0.85 -4.17
C SER A 48 7.51 0.55 -5.65
N ARG A 49 8.42 1.12 -6.44
CA ARG A 49 8.57 0.85 -7.87
C ARG A 49 9.97 1.23 -8.34
N GLY A 50 10.62 0.36 -9.11
CA GLY A 50 11.89 0.69 -9.77
C GLY A 50 12.98 1.16 -8.81
N GLY A 51 13.06 0.57 -7.61
CA GLY A 51 14.02 0.94 -6.57
C GLY A 51 13.64 2.16 -5.72
N GLN A 52 12.58 2.91 -6.08
CA GLN A 52 12.07 4.01 -5.27
C GLN A 52 10.95 3.53 -4.35
N THR A 53 10.97 3.97 -3.09
CA THR A 53 9.93 3.67 -2.09
C THR A 53 9.42 4.97 -1.48
N VAL A 54 8.10 5.11 -1.36
CA VAL A 54 7.43 6.28 -0.79
C VAL A 54 6.35 5.88 0.22
N SER A 55 5.96 6.82 1.07
CA SER A 55 4.79 6.65 1.93
C SER A 55 3.50 6.65 1.11
N GLY A 56 2.62 5.69 1.40
CA GLY A 56 1.27 5.61 0.85
C GLY A 56 0.34 6.75 1.30
N HIS A 57 0.76 7.55 2.29
CA HIS A 57 0.05 8.75 2.76
C HIS A 57 0.54 10.04 2.10
N SER A 58 1.59 9.98 1.26
CA SER A 58 2.12 11.15 0.55
C SER A 58 1.64 11.18 -0.89
N ILE A 59 0.69 12.07 -1.20
CA ILE A 59 0.20 12.26 -2.58
C ILE A 59 1.34 12.61 -3.55
N LEU A 60 2.25 13.48 -3.14
CA LEU A 60 3.42 13.87 -3.93
C LEU A 60 4.39 12.69 -4.09
N GLY A 61 4.63 11.92 -3.02
CA GLY A 61 5.45 10.71 -3.08
C GLY A 61 4.94 9.73 -4.13
N LEU A 62 3.65 9.43 -4.10
CA LEU A 62 3.00 8.53 -5.06
C LEU A 62 3.08 9.05 -6.50
N MET A 63 3.00 10.36 -6.71
CA MET A 63 3.15 10.96 -8.04
C MET A 63 4.60 10.89 -8.54
N MET A 64 5.60 11.11 -7.68
CA MET A 64 7.02 10.99 -8.03
C MET A 64 7.41 9.56 -8.43
N LEU A 65 6.66 8.60 -7.91
CA LEU A 65 6.72 7.21 -8.30
C LEU A 65 6.32 6.96 -9.76
N ALA A 66 5.91 7.98 -10.54
CA ALA A 66 5.68 8.00 -12.00
C ALA A 66 5.05 6.73 -12.61
N ALA A 67 4.17 6.05 -11.88
CA ALA A 67 3.65 4.72 -12.21
C ALA A 67 2.60 4.78 -13.33
N GLY A 68 2.98 4.29 -14.51
CA GLY A 68 2.14 4.27 -15.71
C GLY A 68 1.35 2.96 -15.88
N PRO A 69 0.43 2.90 -16.85
CA PRO A 69 -0.35 1.70 -17.16
C PRO A 69 0.54 0.48 -17.43
N GLY A 70 0.15 -0.67 -16.89
CA GLY A 70 0.88 -1.93 -17.05
C GLY A 70 2.11 -2.09 -16.16
N MET A 71 2.51 -1.07 -15.40
CA MET A 71 3.62 -1.17 -14.46
C MET A 71 3.19 -1.83 -13.14
N ASP A 72 4.09 -2.61 -12.56
CA ASP A 72 3.94 -3.19 -11.23
C ASP A 72 4.33 -2.20 -10.13
N LEU A 73 3.56 -2.22 -9.04
CA LEU A 73 3.88 -1.62 -7.77
C LEU A 73 3.99 -2.71 -6.72
N GLU A 74 4.91 -2.56 -5.78
CA GLU A 74 4.88 -3.30 -4.53
C GLU A 74 4.23 -2.42 -3.45
N ILE A 75 3.22 -2.95 -2.77
CA ILE A 75 2.51 -2.26 -1.69
C ILE A 75 2.75 -3.06 -0.42
N GLU A 76 3.32 -2.40 0.58
CA GLU A 76 3.62 -2.96 1.88
C GLU A 76 2.76 -2.28 2.95
N ALA A 77 2.17 -3.07 3.85
CA ALA A 77 1.42 -2.60 5.00
C ALA A 77 2.00 -3.18 6.30
N ARG A 78 2.17 -2.31 7.30
CA ARG A 78 2.61 -2.68 8.66
C ARG A 78 1.73 -2.01 9.70
N GLY A 79 1.22 -2.76 10.66
CA GLY A 79 0.43 -2.24 11.77
C GLY A 79 -0.84 -3.05 12.03
N PRO A 80 -1.66 -2.64 13.02
CA PRO A 80 -2.85 -3.36 13.45
C PRO A 80 -3.84 -3.69 12.32
N ALA A 81 -3.95 -2.80 11.32
CA ALA A 81 -4.83 -2.98 10.16
C ALA A 81 -4.10 -3.48 8.89
N ALA A 82 -2.89 -4.02 9.01
CA ALA A 82 -2.14 -4.52 7.84
C ALA A 82 -2.78 -5.74 7.18
N ALA A 83 -3.41 -6.62 7.97
CA ALA A 83 -4.12 -7.80 7.49
C ALA A 83 -5.62 -7.52 7.34
N PRO A 84 -6.31 -8.19 6.39
CA PRO A 84 -7.77 -8.20 6.39
C PRO A 84 -8.30 -8.78 7.71
N ALA A 85 -9.45 -8.26 8.15
CA ALA A 85 -10.15 -8.70 9.37
C ALA A 85 -10.61 -10.16 9.30
#